data_AF-W1I7C6-F1
#
_entry.id   AF-W1I7C6-F1
#
_cell.length_a   1.000
_cell.length_b   1.000
_cell.length_c   1.000
_cell.angle_alpha   90.00
_cell.angle_beta   90.00
_cell.angle_gamma   90.00
#
_symmetry.space_group_name_H-M   'P 1'
#
loop_
_entity.id
_entity.type
_entity.pdbx_description
1 polymer ?
#
loop_
_entity_poly.entity_id
_entity_poly.type
_entity_poly.pdbx_seq_one_letter_code
_entity_poly.pdbx_strand_id
1 'polypeptide(L)'
;MKVQMSLNEDLVARADKYAKANYMTRSALVTTALNQFLLASELSSVLTEMSVCMRKIADTGSIDESTKKDIEELELLAKMLVESK
;
A
#
# COMPACT_ATOMS: atom_id res chain seq x y z
N MET A 1 -10.92 -2.26 18.37
CA MET A 1 -12.17 -1.53 18.05
C MET A 1 -13.05 -2.43 17.21
N LYS A 2 -14.35 -2.55 17.48
CA LYS A 2 -15.28 -3.34 16.65
C LYS A 2 -16.09 -2.38 15.77
N VAL A 3 -16.11 -2.64 14.47
CA VAL A 3 -16.83 -1.81 13.48
C VAL A 3 -17.91 -2.68 12.84
N GLN A 4 -19.13 -2.14 12.73
CA GLN A 4 -20.22 -2.74 11.97
C GLN A 4 -20.32 -2.04 10.63
N MET A 5 -20.35 -2.81 9.53
CA MET A 5 -20.45 -2.29 8.17
C MET A 5 -21.37 -3.17 7.34
N SER A 6 -21.96 -2.59 6.29
CA SER A 6 -22.73 -3.32 5.30
C SER A 6 -21.87 -3.54 4.05
N LEU A 7 -21.90 -4.75 3.50
CA LEU A 7 -21.15 -5.13 2.31
C LEU A 7 -22.11 -5.79 1.32
N ASN A 8 -21.82 -5.63 0.03
CA ASN A 8 -22.55 -6.34 -1.02
C ASN A 8 -22.41 -7.87 -0.83
N GLU A 9 -23.50 -8.62 -1.02
CA GLU A 9 -23.56 -10.06 -0.74
C GLU A 9 -22.57 -10.86 -1.61
N ASP A 10 -22.44 -10.53 -2.90
CA ASP A 10 -21.49 -11.20 -3.79
C ASP A 10 -20.04 -10.99 -3.36
N LEU A 11 -19.73 -9.79 -2.84
CA LEU A 11 -18.41 -9.50 -2.28
C LEU A 11 -18.14 -10.34 -1.02
N VAL A 12 -19.13 -10.49 -0.13
CA VAL A 12 -19.00 -11.32 1.07
C VAL A 12 -18.77 -12.79 0.67
N ALA A 13 -19.52 -13.32 -0.29
CA ALA A 13 -19.36 -14.69 -0.78
C ALA A 13 -17.95 -14.94 -1.37
N ARG A 14 -17.42 -13.97 -2.12
CA ARG A 14 -16.05 -14.02 -2.65
C ARG A 14 -15.00 -13.96 -1.55
N ALA A 15 -15.18 -13.06 -0.58
CA ALA A 15 -14.30 -12.91 0.57
C ALA A 15 -14.25 -14.20 1.40
N ASP A 16 -15.38 -14.87 1.58
CA ASP A 16 -15.47 -16.16 2.29
C ASP A 16 -14.68 -17.27 1.61
N LYS A 17 -14.87 -17.39 0.29
CA LYS A 17 -14.14 -18.38 -0.50
C LYS A 17 -12.64 -18.17 -0.38
N TYR A 18 -12.19 -16.92 -0.48
CA TYR A 18 -10.78 -16.56 -0.34
C TYR A 18 -10.27 -16.85 1.08
N ALA A 19 -10.98 -16.39 2.10
CA ALA A 19 -10.59 -16.55 3.50
C ALA A 19 -10.48 -18.04 3.88
N LYS A 20 -11.43 -18.86 3.42
CA LYS A 20 -11.41 -20.32 3.61
C LYS A 20 -10.23 -20.98 2.89
N ALA A 21 -9.94 -20.59 1.65
CA ALA A 21 -8.83 -21.13 0.88
C ALA A 21 -7.45 -20.80 1.50
N ASN A 22 -7.35 -19.66 2.20
CA ASN A 22 -6.11 -19.18 2.81
C ASN A 22 -6.08 -19.36 4.34
N TYR A 23 -6.98 -20.19 4.90
CA TYR A 23 -7.05 -20.49 6.34
C TYR A 23 -7.09 -19.25 7.26
N MET A 24 -7.77 -18.18 6.81
CA MET A 24 -7.89 -16.92 7.55
C MET A 24 -9.34 -16.58 7.87
N THR A 25 -9.54 -15.68 8.84
CA THR A 25 -10.87 -15.17 9.18
C THR A 25 -11.27 -14.02 8.24
N ARG A 26 -12.57 -13.75 8.09
CA ARG A 26 -13.07 -12.56 7.37
C ARG A 26 -12.44 -11.28 7.91
N SER A 27 -12.36 -11.16 9.24
CA SER A 27 -11.77 -9.99 9.90
C SER A 27 -10.29 -9.83 9.56
N ALA A 28 -9.53 -10.92 9.53
CA ALA A 28 -8.12 -10.89 9.10
C ALA A 28 -8.01 -10.44 7.64
N LEU A 29 -8.83 -11.00 6.74
CA LEU A 29 -8.86 -10.62 5.33
C LEU A 29 -9.21 -9.12 5.15
N VAL A 30 -10.23 -8.62 5.84
CA VAL A 30 -10.64 -7.21 5.75
C VAL A 30 -9.53 -6.29 6.26
N THR A 31 -8.89 -6.64 7.38
CA THR A 31 -7.75 -5.88 7.90
C THR A 31 -6.59 -5.85 6.91
N THR A 32 -6.21 -7.00 6.35
CA THR A 32 -5.13 -7.08 5.35
C THR A 32 -5.48 -6.28 4.10
N ALA A 33 -6.70 -6.41 3.58
CA ALA A 33 -7.13 -5.69 2.38
C ALA A 33 -7.17 -4.17 2.60
N LEU A 34 -7.64 -3.71 3.77
CA LEU A 34 -7.65 -2.29 4.11
C LEU A 34 -6.23 -1.73 4.24
N ASN A 35 -5.33 -2.44 4.91
CA ASN A 35 -3.93 -2.03 5.01
C ASN A 35 -3.29 -1.93 3.61
N GLN A 36 -3.49 -2.95 2.76
CA GLN A 36 -2.96 -2.95 1.40
C GLN A 36 -3.55 -1.81 0.55
N PHE A 37 -4.85 -1.53 0.68
CA PHE A 37 -5.49 -0.45 -0.05
C PHE A 37 -4.95 0.93 0.36
N LEU A 38 -4.78 1.17 1.65
CA LEU A 38 -4.23 2.42 2.17
C LEU A 38 -2.75 2.60 1.75
N LEU A 39 -1.93 1.56 1.91
CA LEU A 39 -0.52 1.58 1.49
C LEU A 39 -0.38 1.86 -0.02
N ALA A 40 -1.23 1.26 -0.86
CA ALA A 40 -1.21 1.51 -2.30
C ALA A 40 -1.58 2.97 -2.65
N SER A 41 -2.50 3.56 -1.88
CA SER A 41 -2.87 4.98 -2.03
C SER A 41 -1.72 5.91 -1.64
N GLU A 42 -1.04 5.63 -0.52
CA GLU A 42 0.13 6.38 -0.07
C GLU A 42 1.26 6.29 -1.09
N LEU A 43 1.56 5.07 -1.56
CA LEU A 43 2.59 4.84 -2.58
C LEU A 43 2.32 5.63 -3.87
N SER A 44 1.06 5.74 -4.29
CA SER A 44 0.69 6.51 -5.49
C SER A 44 1.04 8.00 -5.36
N SER A 45 0.88 8.56 -4.15
CA SER A 45 1.31 9.94 -3.85
C SER A 45 2.83 10.06 -3.92
N VAL A 46 3.54 9.15 -3.24
CA VAL A 46 5.01 9.16 -3.17
C VAL A 46 5.63 8.98 -4.57
N LEU A 47 5.07 8.14 -5.44
CA LEU A 47 5.54 7.97 -6.82
C LEU A 47 5.47 9.28 -7.63
N THR A 48 4.47 10.12 -7.37
CA THR A 48 4.34 11.43 -8.03
C THR A 48 5.46 12.36 -7.59
N GLU A 49 5.74 12.44 -6.29
CA GLU A 49 6.84 13.24 -5.74
C GLU A 49 8.20 12.73 -6.21
N MET A 50 8.36 11.42 -6.29
CA MET A 50 9.57 10.78 -6.76
C MET A 50 9.87 11.11 -8.24
N SER A 51 8.84 11.25 -9.09
CA SER A 51 9.01 11.70 -10.48
C SER A 51 9.60 13.12 -10.58
N VAL A 52 9.29 13.99 -9.62
CA VAL A 52 9.85 15.34 -9.51
C VAL A 52 11.30 15.27 -9.04
N CYS A 53 11.59 14.42 -8.06
CA CYS A 53 12.94 14.21 -7.53
C CYS A 53 13.89 13.64 -8.59
N MET A 54 13.43 12.66 -9.38
CA MET A 54 14.18 12.11 -10.51
C MET A 54 14.50 13.17 -11.57
N ARG A 55 13.58 14.11 -11.82
CA ARG A 55 13.82 15.24 -12.74
C ARG A 55 14.86 16.21 -12.18
N LYS A 56 14.78 16.55 -10.89
CA LYS A 56 15.81 17.37 -10.23
C LYS A 56 17.19 16.71 -10.33
N ILE A 57 17.30 15.40 -10.08
CA ILE A 57 18.57 14.67 -10.23
C ILE A 57 19.09 14.78 -11.67
N ALA A 58 18.22 14.61 -12.67
CA ALA A 58 18.61 14.72 -14.07
C ALA A 58 19.10 16.13 -14.43
N ASP A 59 18.50 17.16 -13.85
CA ASP A 59 18.81 18.56 -14.15
C ASP A 59 20.04 19.09 -13.38
N THR A 60 20.23 18.71 -12.11
CA THR A 60 21.26 19.28 -11.22
C THR A 60 22.37 18.32 -10.84
N GLY A 61 22.20 17.01 -11.06
CA GLY A 61 23.10 15.96 -10.59
C GLY A 61 23.15 15.77 -9.07
N SER A 62 22.32 16.47 -8.29
CA SER A 62 22.32 16.40 -6.83
C SER A 62 20.92 16.57 -6.21
N ILE A 63 20.72 15.95 -5.05
CA ILE A 63 19.50 16.06 -4.24
C ILE A 63 19.85 16.45 -2.81
N ASP A 64 18.94 17.19 -2.18
CA ASP A 64 19.04 17.56 -0.77
C ASP A 64 18.72 16.37 0.16
N GLU A 65 19.05 16.53 1.44
CA GLU A 65 18.83 15.48 2.45
C GLU A 65 17.36 15.18 2.72
N SER A 66 16.45 16.14 2.52
CA SER A 66 14.99 15.88 2.57
C SER A 66 14.57 14.91 1.48
N THR A 67 14.98 15.18 0.24
CA THR A 67 14.66 14.35 -0.92
C THR A 67 15.25 12.94 -0.77
N LYS A 68 16.42 12.80 -0.15
CA LYS A 68 17.00 11.47 0.14
C LYS A 68 16.11 10.66 1.09
N LYS A 69 15.57 11.29 2.15
CA LYS A 69 14.66 10.61 3.08
C LYS A 69 13.38 10.17 2.41
N ASP A 70 12.81 11.00 1.54
CA ASP A 70 11.60 10.65 0.80
C ASP A 70 11.83 9.42 -0.11
N ILE A 71 13.03 9.30 -0.69
CA ILE A 71 13.44 8.13 -1.49
C ILE A 71 13.60 6.88 -0.61
N GLU A 72 14.15 7.00 0.60
CA GLU A 72 14.28 5.88 1.56
C GLU A 72 12.90 5.41 2.06
N GLU A 73 11.98 6.33 2.35
CA GLU A 73 10.59 5.99 2.72
C GLU A 73 9.87 5.26 1.59
N LEU A 74 10.05 5.72 0.35
CA LEU A 74 9.52 5.01 -0.82
C LEU A 74 10.05 3.58 -0.90
N GLU A 75 11.36 3.39 -0.70
CA GLU A 75 11.97 2.05 -0.75
C GLU A 75 11.33 1.12 0.29
N LEU A 76 11.07 1.62 1.49
CA LEU A 76 10.41 0.87 2.56
C LEU A 76 8.96 0.52 2.19
N LEU A 77 8.18 1.49 1.72
CA LEU A 77 6.78 1.28 1.29
C LEU A 77 6.69 0.27 0.14
N ALA A 78 7.59 0.37 -0.83
CA ALA A 78 7.66 -0.55 -1.96
C ALA A 78 8.00 -1.99 -1.52
N LYS A 79 8.95 -2.16 -0.59
CA LYS A 79 9.28 -3.49 -0.03
C LYS A 79 8.11 -4.10 0.72
N MET A 80 7.42 -3.33 1.56
CA MET A 80 6.24 -3.82 2.30
C MET A 80 5.12 -4.29 1.36
N LEU A 81 4.96 -3.64 0.20
CA LEU A 81 3.98 -4.05 -0.81
C LEU A 81 4.36 -5.38 -1.49
N VAL A 82 5.64 -5.59 -1.79
CA VAL A 82 6.14 -6.79 -2.49
C VAL A 82 6.28 -8.00 -1.56
N GLU A 83 6.73 -7.78 -0.32
CA GLU A 83 6.90 -8.84 0.70
C GLU A 83 5.57 -9.33 1.29
N SER A 84 4.45 -8.68 0.98
CA SER A 84 3.09 -9.14 1.35
C SER A 84 2.57 -10.31 0.48
N LYS A 85 3.45 -11.02 -0.26
CA LYS A 85 3.12 -12.15 -1.14
C LYS A 85 3.62 -13.48 -0.59
#